data_AF-A0A970ILY0-F1
#
_entry.id   AF-A0A970ILY0-F1
#
_cell.length_a   1.000
_cell.length_b   1.000
_cell.length_c   1.000
_cell.angle_alpha   90.00
_cell.angle_beta   90.00
_cell.angle_gamma   90.00
#
_symmetry.space_group_name_H-M   'P 1'
#
loop_
_entity.id
_entity.type
_entity.pdbx_description
1 polymer ?
#
loop_
_entity_poly.entity_id
_entity_poly.type
_entity_poly.pdbx_seq_one_letter_code
_entity_poly.pdbx_strand_id
1 'polypeptide(L)'
;MYQILDNRSRGNVGDFLKGEIKKDAKLSIVSAYFTIFAYGELKKELNKIKELRFLFGEPTFLKNDDNKELREFKIEKKEREDALFGTGIEIKLKNNLTQKSIAKECADWIREKVQIRSLIKPDFLHGKSYIISNPDSNDTAVVGSSNFTVSGLGMKPNSNMELNLVTENTSTVK
;
A
#
# COMPACT_ATOMS: atom_id res chain seq x y z
N MET A 1 6.16 -9.98 -20.42
CA MET A 1 7.10 -8.90 -20.78
C MET A 1 7.78 -8.36 -19.51
N TYR A 2 8.88 -7.60 -19.59
CA TYR A 2 9.46 -6.91 -18.43
C TYR A 2 9.31 -5.40 -18.59
N GLN A 3 8.87 -4.72 -17.52
CA GLN A 3 8.74 -3.25 -17.48
C GLN A 3 9.29 -2.72 -16.16
N ILE A 4 9.88 -1.53 -16.17
CA ILE A 4 10.36 -0.83 -14.97
C ILE A 4 9.34 0.26 -14.61
N LEU A 5 8.99 0.37 -13.32
CA LEU A 5 8.17 1.46 -12.77
C LEU A 5 8.98 2.21 -11.70
N ASP A 6 9.10 3.53 -11.84
CA ASP A 6 10.02 4.36 -11.06
C ASP A 6 9.35 5.52 -10.27
N ASN A 7 8.02 5.61 -10.33
CA ASN A 7 7.24 6.76 -9.82
C ASN A 7 7.70 8.11 -10.40
N ARG A 8 8.26 8.07 -11.62
CA ARG A 8 8.76 9.22 -12.39
C ARG A 8 8.34 9.04 -13.85
N SER A 9 9.30 8.88 -14.74
CA SER A 9 9.10 8.87 -16.19
C SER A 9 8.52 7.57 -16.73
N ARG A 10 8.66 6.46 -15.99
CA ARG A 10 8.29 5.12 -16.45
C ARG A 10 6.96 4.62 -15.87
N GLY A 11 6.21 5.52 -15.24
CA GLY A 11 4.95 5.20 -14.56
C GLY A 11 5.15 4.78 -13.11
N ASN A 12 4.05 4.39 -12.46
CA ASN A 12 4.03 4.03 -11.05
C ASN A 12 3.23 2.74 -10.81
N VAL A 13 3.44 2.13 -9.64
CA VAL A 13 2.78 0.88 -9.26
C VAL A 13 1.28 1.08 -9.09
N GLY A 14 0.82 2.21 -8.56
CA GLY A 14 -0.61 2.45 -8.33
C GLY A 14 -1.44 2.45 -9.60
N ASP A 15 -1.02 3.18 -10.64
CA ASP A 15 -1.69 3.22 -11.94
C ASP A 15 -1.58 1.87 -12.67
N PHE A 16 -0.45 1.18 -12.52
CA PHE A 16 -0.30 -0.19 -13.02
C PHE A 16 -1.33 -1.13 -12.38
N LEU A 17 -1.45 -1.11 -11.04
CA LEU A 17 -2.46 -1.90 -10.32
C LEU A 17 -3.88 -1.56 -10.78
N LYS A 18 -4.16 -0.28 -11.08
CA LYS A 18 -5.48 0.14 -11.58
C LYS A 18 -5.84 -0.47 -12.94
N GLY A 19 -4.85 -0.58 -13.84
CA GLY A 19 -5.04 -1.19 -15.14
C GLY A 19 -5.12 -2.72 -15.10
N GLU A 20 -4.38 -3.34 -14.17
CA GLU A 20 -4.17 -4.79 -14.16
C GLU A 20 -5.20 -5.57 -13.33
N ILE A 21 -5.77 -4.96 -12.28
CA ILE A 21 -6.74 -5.64 -11.40
C ILE A 21 -8.10 -5.79 -12.12
N LYS A 22 -8.46 -7.03 -12.44
CA LYS A 22 -9.76 -7.38 -13.04
C LYS A 22 -10.75 -7.87 -11.99
N LYS A 23 -12.00 -8.08 -12.43
CA LYS A 23 -13.05 -8.65 -11.58
C LYS A 23 -12.65 -10.06 -11.14
N ASP A 24 -12.94 -10.38 -9.87
CA ASP A 24 -12.65 -11.66 -9.24
C ASP A 24 -11.16 -12.05 -9.19
N ALA A 25 -10.26 -11.07 -9.39
CA ALA A 25 -8.83 -11.24 -9.23
C ALA A 25 -8.46 -11.67 -7.79
N LYS A 26 -7.39 -12.44 -7.66
CA LYS A 26 -6.76 -12.76 -6.37
C LYS A 26 -5.46 -12.02 -6.25
N LEU A 27 -5.26 -11.32 -5.13
CA LEU A 27 -4.02 -10.60 -4.88
C LEU A 27 -3.20 -11.24 -3.76
N SER A 28 -1.87 -11.23 -3.92
CA SER A 28 -0.93 -11.49 -2.85
C SER A 28 0.08 -10.36 -2.78
N ILE A 29 0.11 -9.66 -1.65
CA ILE A 29 0.95 -8.47 -1.45
C ILE A 29 1.89 -8.71 -0.28
N VAL A 30 3.17 -8.41 -0.48
CA VAL A 30 4.18 -8.31 0.56
C VAL A 30 4.60 -6.85 0.67
N SER A 31 4.46 -6.25 1.85
CA SER A 31 4.86 -4.87 2.11
C SER A 31 5.17 -4.65 3.58
N ALA A 32 6.02 -3.68 3.91
CA ALA A 32 6.30 -3.30 5.30
C ALA A 32 5.19 -2.39 5.86
N TYR A 33 4.57 -1.58 5.00
CA TYR A 33 3.51 -0.66 5.40
C TYR A 33 2.22 -0.88 4.62
N PHE A 34 1.09 -0.63 5.31
CA PHE A 34 -0.24 -0.55 4.73
C PHE A 34 -0.90 0.74 5.24
N THR A 35 -1.43 1.57 4.34
CA THR A 35 -2.17 2.78 4.72
C THR A 35 -3.58 2.75 4.16
N ILE A 36 -4.55 3.18 4.96
CA ILE A 36 -5.96 3.29 4.54
C ILE A 36 -6.14 4.25 3.36
N PHE A 37 -5.25 5.23 3.20
CA PHE A 37 -5.29 6.17 2.08
C PHE A 37 -4.88 5.51 0.77
N ALA A 38 -3.89 4.61 0.79
CA ALA A 38 -3.55 3.80 -0.39
C ALA A 38 -4.70 2.88 -0.79
N TYR A 39 -5.40 2.30 0.19
CA TYR A 39 -6.66 1.59 -0.05
C TYR A 39 -7.70 2.52 -0.70
N GLY A 40 -7.89 3.73 -0.16
CA GLY A 40 -8.84 4.71 -0.69
C GLY A 40 -8.61 5.04 -2.17
N GLU A 41 -7.34 5.22 -2.57
CA GLU A 41 -6.93 5.49 -3.95
C GLU A 41 -7.19 4.32 -4.93
N LEU A 42 -7.22 3.09 -4.42
CA LEU A 42 -7.45 1.84 -5.18
C LEU A 42 -8.81 1.19 -4.86
N LYS A 43 -9.70 1.88 -4.15
CA LYS A 43 -10.93 1.30 -3.59
C LYS A 43 -11.81 0.66 -4.66
N LYS A 44 -11.93 1.32 -5.83
CA LYS A 44 -12.80 0.85 -6.92
C LYS A 44 -12.31 -0.48 -7.48
N GLU A 45 -11.00 -0.67 -7.52
CA GLU A 45 -10.34 -1.85 -8.05
C GLU A 45 -10.32 -2.96 -7.00
N LEU A 46 -9.92 -2.64 -5.77
CA LEU A 46 -9.86 -3.57 -4.64
C LEU A 46 -11.23 -4.12 -4.21
N ASN A 47 -12.33 -3.41 -4.46
CA ASN A 47 -13.66 -3.94 -4.16
C ASN A 47 -14.14 -5.01 -5.17
N LYS A 48 -13.54 -5.07 -6.37
CA LYS A 48 -13.90 -6.04 -7.42
C LYS A 48 -13.18 -7.39 -7.27
N ILE A 49 -12.19 -7.47 -6.38
CA ILE A 49 -11.34 -8.64 -6.21
C ILE A 49 -12.11 -9.74 -5.46
N LYS A 50 -11.67 -10.97 -5.66
CA LYS A 50 -12.19 -12.12 -4.92
C LYS A 50 -11.60 -12.18 -3.51
N GLU A 51 -10.28 -12.09 -3.40
CA GLU A 51 -9.55 -12.15 -2.13
C GLU A 51 -8.20 -11.44 -2.22
N LEU A 52 -7.67 -11.05 -1.06
CA LEU A 52 -6.32 -10.50 -0.93
C LEU A 52 -5.59 -11.15 0.25
N ARG A 53 -4.39 -11.64 0.00
CA ARG A 53 -3.45 -12.06 1.05
C ARG A 53 -2.41 -10.97 1.23
N PHE A 54 -2.34 -10.39 2.41
CA PHE A 54 -1.35 -9.38 2.76
C PHE A 54 -0.36 -9.97 3.77
N LEU A 55 0.93 -9.88 3.46
CA LEU A 55 2.01 -10.26 4.36
C LEU A 55 2.82 -9.03 4.74
N PHE A 56 2.84 -8.72 6.03
CA PHE A 56 3.82 -7.81 6.60
C PHE A 56 5.18 -8.51 6.64
N GLY A 57 6.08 -8.04 5.76
CA GLY A 57 7.44 -8.59 5.60
C GLY A 57 8.42 -8.17 6.71
N GLU A 58 8.05 -7.16 7.49
CA GLU A 58 8.77 -6.70 8.68
C GLU A 58 7.87 -6.93 9.91
N PRO A 59 8.42 -7.31 11.07
CA PRO A 59 7.63 -7.48 12.29
C PRO A 59 7.07 -6.14 12.78
N THR A 60 5.92 -5.72 12.25
CA THR A 60 5.25 -4.47 12.64
C THR A 60 4.47 -4.61 13.96
N PHE A 61 4.25 -5.84 14.43
CA PHE A 61 3.36 -6.15 15.57
C PHE A 61 4.08 -6.81 16.76
N LEU A 62 5.40 -6.99 16.70
CA LEU A 62 6.16 -7.36 17.89
C LEU A 62 6.20 -6.13 18.80
N LYS A 63 5.75 -6.28 20.05
CA LYS A 63 5.86 -5.24 21.07
C LYS A 63 7.34 -4.95 21.32
N ASN A 64 7.90 -3.98 20.60
CA ASN A 64 9.16 -3.36 20.98
C ASN A 64 8.87 -2.44 22.16
N ASP A 65 9.51 -2.73 23.30
CA ASP A 65 9.36 -1.98 24.57
C ASP A 65 9.96 -0.56 24.50
N ASP A 66 10.53 -0.15 23.36
CA ASP A 66 11.21 1.14 23.22
C ASP A 66 10.32 2.24 22.63
N ASN A 67 9.52 2.83 23.51
CA ASN A 67 8.68 4.02 23.31
C ASN A 67 9.44 5.34 23.01
N LYS A 68 10.70 5.30 22.56
CA LYS A 68 11.52 6.51 22.33
C LYS A 68 11.36 7.10 20.93
N GLU A 69 11.46 6.30 19.88
CA GLU A 69 11.40 6.82 18.50
C GLU A 69 10.00 7.35 18.13
N LEU A 70 8.94 6.70 18.61
CA LEU A 70 7.55 7.14 18.40
C LEU A 70 7.23 8.51 19.01
N ARG A 71 8.01 8.98 20.01
CA ARG A 71 7.82 10.31 20.62
C ARG A 71 8.44 11.42 19.79
N GLU A 72 9.63 11.21 19.22
CA GLU A 72 10.32 12.22 18.40
C GLU A 72 9.55 12.53 17.11
N PHE A 73 9.06 11.49 16.40
CA PHE A 73 8.21 11.68 15.21
C PHE A 73 6.87 12.38 15.50
N LYS A 74 6.36 12.26 16.73
CA LYS A 74 5.07 12.86 17.13
C LYS A 74 5.19 14.35 17.47
N ILE A 75 6.36 14.79 17.91
CA ILE A 75 6.66 16.19 18.23
C ILE A 75 6.93 16.96 16.93
N GLU A 76 7.75 16.43 16.02
CA GLU A 76 8.05 17.08 14.73
C GLU A 76 6.80 17.21 13.83
N LYS A 77 5.90 16.22 13.86
CA LYS A 77 4.67 16.26 13.07
C LYS A 77 3.70 17.34 13.53
N LYS A 78 3.65 17.62 14.84
CA LYS A 78 2.75 18.62 15.42
C LYS A 78 3.18 20.04 15.04
N GLU A 79 4.48 20.32 15.12
CA GLU A 79 5.04 21.62 14.71
C GLU A 79 4.93 21.84 13.19
N ARG A 80 5.10 20.78 12.40
CA ARG A 80 4.94 20.82 10.95
C ARG A 80 3.47 20.97 10.52
N GLU A 81 2.52 20.41 11.27
CA GLU A 81 1.09 20.59 11.06
C GLU A 81 0.61 22.00 11.46
N ASP A 82 1.19 22.62 12.50
CA ASP A 82 0.85 23.99 12.90
C ASP A 82 1.44 25.04 11.93
N ALA A 83 2.56 24.75 11.27
CA ALA A 83 3.20 25.66 10.29
C ALA A 83 2.62 25.58 8.86
N LEU A 84 2.01 24.46 8.46
CA LEU A 84 1.50 24.24 7.08
C LEU A 84 0.00 24.54 6.91
N PHE A 85 -0.78 24.51 7.99
CA PHE A 85 -2.24 24.60 7.90
C PHE A 85 -2.75 25.85 8.61
N GLY A 86 -2.63 26.98 7.92
CA GLY A 86 -3.35 28.21 8.25
C GLY A 86 -4.82 27.91 8.54
N THR A 87 -5.31 28.52 9.62
CA THR A 87 -6.68 28.51 10.15
C THR A 87 -7.76 27.92 9.22
N GLY A 88 -8.26 26.74 9.59
CA GLY A 88 -9.44 26.13 8.98
C GLY A 88 -9.86 24.87 9.73
N ILE A 89 -10.57 25.02 10.85
CA ILE A 89 -11.17 23.91 11.60
C ILE A 89 -11.99 23.00 10.65
N GLU A 90 -12.64 23.59 9.65
CA GLU A 90 -13.39 22.87 8.62
C GLU A 90 -12.52 21.97 7.72
N ILE A 91 -11.28 22.36 7.40
CA ILE A 91 -10.35 21.52 6.59
C ILE A 91 -9.89 20.34 7.44
N LYS A 92 -9.53 20.58 8.71
CA LYS A 92 -9.20 19.51 9.66
C LYS A 92 -10.39 18.56 9.88
N LEU A 93 -11.61 19.09 10.03
CA LEU A 93 -12.84 18.30 10.19
C LEU A 93 -13.20 17.52 8.92
N LYS A 94 -13.13 18.14 7.73
CA LYS A 94 -13.37 17.44 6.44
C LYS A 94 -12.36 16.33 6.22
N ASN A 95 -11.08 16.56 6.53
CA ASN A 95 -10.04 15.54 6.46
C ASN A 95 -10.32 14.41 7.45
N ASN A 96 -10.73 14.72 8.69
CA ASN A 96 -11.07 13.72 9.71
C ASN A 96 -12.33 12.92 9.37
N LEU A 97 -13.38 13.56 8.82
CA LEU A 97 -14.61 12.90 8.38
C LEU A 97 -14.34 11.98 7.20
N THR A 98 -13.55 12.45 6.22
CA THR A 98 -13.12 11.67 5.07
C THR A 98 -12.25 10.49 5.52
N GLN A 99 -11.30 10.71 6.43
CA GLN A 99 -10.48 9.66 7.01
C GLN A 99 -11.31 8.62 7.75
N LYS A 100 -12.30 9.04 8.55
CA LYS A 100 -13.19 8.14 9.28
C LYS A 100 -14.03 7.29 8.31
N SER A 101 -14.52 7.89 7.23
CA SER A 101 -15.26 7.16 6.19
C SER A 101 -14.37 6.13 5.50
N ILE A 102 -13.19 6.52 5.02
CA ILE A 102 -12.23 5.63 4.35
C ILE A 102 -11.79 4.51 5.30
N ALA A 103 -11.51 4.83 6.57
CA ALA A 103 -11.11 3.84 7.56
C ALA A 103 -12.21 2.81 7.81
N LYS A 104 -13.47 3.24 7.89
CA LYS A 104 -14.60 2.33 8.09
C LYS A 104 -14.76 1.38 6.91
N GLU A 105 -14.79 1.93 5.70
CA GLU A 105 -14.91 1.13 4.47
C GLU A 105 -13.72 0.18 4.29
N CYS A 106 -12.50 0.64 4.58
CA CYS A 106 -11.30 -0.19 4.57
C CYS A 106 -11.40 -1.33 5.59
N ALA A 107 -11.91 -1.06 6.79
CA ALA A 107 -12.07 -2.09 7.81
C ALA A 107 -13.11 -3.14 7.40
N ASP A 108 -14.22 -2.70 6.80
CA ASP A 108 -15.26 -3.60 6.29
C ASP A 108 -14.72 -4.47 5.15
N TRP A 109 -14.01 -3.86 4.19
CA TRP A 109 -13.33 -4.57 3.10
C TRP A 109 -12.28 -5.57 3.60
N ILE A 110 -11.49 -5.20 4.61
CA ILE A 110 -10.51 -6.11 5.23
C ILE A 110 -11.20 -7.34 5.80
N ARG A 111 -12.30 -7.16 6.55
CA ARG A 111 -13.03 -8.27 7.16
C ARG A 111 -13.64 -9.22 6.14
N GLU A 112 -14.09 -8.69 5.00
CA GLU A 112 -14.77 -9.49 3.98
C GLU A 112 -13.79 -10.25 3.07
N LYS A 113 -12.69 -9.60 2.64
CA LYS A 113 -11.89 -10.08 1.50
C LYS A 113 -10.42 -10.33 1.82
N VAL A 114 -9.92 -9.87 2.97
CA VAL A 114 -8.48 -9.78 3.21
C VAL A 114 -8.03 -10.72 4.32
N GLN A 115 -6.98 -11.48 4.04
CA GLN A 115 -6.22 -12.24 5.04
C GLN A 115 -4.88 -11.57 5.28
N ILE A 116 -4.64 -11.14 6.52
CA ILE A 116 -3.41 -10.46 6.91
C ILE A 116 -2.56 -11.40 7.76
N ARG A 117 -1.27 -11.51 7.45
CA ARG A 117 -0.24 -12.20 8.24
C ARG A 117 0.98 -11.31 8.44
N SER A 118 1.80 -11.62 9.44
CA SER A 118 3.08 -10.94 9.72
C SER A 118 4.16 -11.98 9.96
N LEU A 119 5.38 -11.71 9.50
CA LEU A 119 6.54 -12.52 9.88
C LEU A 119 6.83 -12.35 11.38
N ILE A 120 7.14 -13.46 12.05
CA ILE A 120 7.44 -13.52 13.50
C ILE A 120 8.96 -13.58 13.73
N LYS A 121 9.72 -14.11 12.77
CA LYS A 121 11.18 -14.23 12.84
C LYS A 121 11.87 -13.06 12.11
N PRO A 122 13.04 -12.60 12.58
CA PRO A 122 13.74 -11.43 12.08
C PRO A 122 14.54 -11.66 10.78
N ASP A 123 14.37 -12.79 10.09
CA ASP A 123 14.92 -12.96 8.74
C ASP A 123 14.20 -11.94 7.83
N PHE A 124 14.86 -10.81 7.61
CA PHE A 124 14.18 -9.58 7.20
C PHE A 124 13.67 -9.67 5.75
N LEU A 125 12.34 -9.75 5.62
CA LEU A 125 11.51 -9.51 4.45
C LEU A 125 11.59 -8.08 3.85
N HIS A 126 12.74 -7.60 3.36
CA HIS A 126 12.85 -6.20 2.87
C HIS A 126 12.16 -6.00 1.53
N GLY A 127 11.97 -7.06 0.75
CA GLY A 127 11.37 -7.03 -0.57
C GLY A 127 9.87 -6.73 -0.52
N LYS A 128 9.39 -5.94 -1.48
CA LYS A 128 7.96 -5.69 -1.66
C LYS A 128 7.54 -6.37 -2.94
N SER A 129 6.38 -7.00 -2.90
CA SER A 129 5.82 -7.66 -4.07
C SER A 129 4.31 -7.52 -4.14
N TYR A 130 3.82 -7.52 -5.36
CA TYR A 130 2.41 -7.46 -5.71
C TYR A 130 2.18 -8.52 -6.77
N ILE A 131 1.47 -9.58 -6.43
CA ILE A 131 1.10 -10.65 -7.35
C ILE A 131 -0.40 -10.57 -7.60
N ILE A 132 -0.78 -10.55 -8.88
CA ILE A 132 -2.15 -10.42 -9.34
C ILE A 132 -2.47 -11.65 -10.19
N SER A 133 -3.40 -12.45 -9.71
CA SER A 133 -3.92 -13.61 -10.44
C SER A 133 -5.34 -13.32 -10.91
N ASN A 134 -5.45 -13.04 -12.20
CA ASN A 134 -6.73 -12.77 -12.86
C ASN A 134 -7.32 -14.09 -13.40
N PRO A 135 -8.64 -14.32 -13.34
CA PRO A 135 -9.24 -15.59 -13.77
C PRO A 135 -8.94 -16.02 -15.21
N ASP A 136 -8.87 -15.06 -16.14
CA ASP A 136 -8.77 -15.30 -17.58
C ASP A 136 -7.46 -14.76 -18.19
N SER A 137 -6.43 -14.51 -17.38
CA SER A 137 -5.12 -14.07 -17.89
C SER A 137 -3.97 -14.61 -17.08
N ASN A 138 -2.76 -14.49 -17.63
CA ASN A 138 -1.54 -14.87 -16.93
C ASN A 138 -1.39 -14.05 -15.63
N ASP A 139 -0.73 -14.66 -14.65
CA ASP A 139 -0.38 -13.98 -13.42
C ASP A 139 0.67 -12.90 -13.70
N THR A 140 0.47 -11.75 -13.06
CA THR A 140 1.36 -10.60 -13.19
C THR A 140 1.95 -10.29 -11.83
N ALA A 141 3.25 -10.02 -11.78
CA ALA A 141 3.96 -9.67 -10.56
C ALA A 141 4.71 -8.34 -10.71
N VAL A 142 4.68 -7.56 -9.65
CA VAL A 142 5.54 -6.39 -9.46
C VAL A 142 6.42 -6.67 -8.25
N VAL A 143 7.73 -6.56 -8.39
CA VAL A 143 8.68 -6.72 -7.28
C VAL A 143 9.60 -5.51 -7.24
N GLY A 144 9.82 -4.95 -6.04
CA GLY A 144 10.63 -3.76 -5.90
C GLY A 144 10.63 -3.18 -4.50
N SER A 145 10.71 -1.85 -4.44
CA SER A 145 10.83 -1.08 -3.19
C SER A 145 9.50 -0.46 -2.71
N SER A 146 8.46 -0.44 -3.55
CA SER A 146 7.21 0.27 -3.26
C SER A 146 6.40 -0.38 -2.14
N ASN A 147 6.24 0.31 -1.01
CA ASN A 147 5.28 -0.07 0.02
C ASN A 147 3.83 0.28 -0.38
N PHE A 148 2.86 -0.39 0.25
CA PHE A 148 1.42 -0.13 0.09
C PHE A 148 0.99 1.19 0.78
N THR A 149 1.51 2.30 0.27
CA THR A 149 1.29 3.67 0.74
C THR A 149 1.05 4.58 -0.46
N VAL A 150 0.39 5.72 -0.26
CA VAL A 150 0.13 6.68 -1.36
C VAL A 150 1.44 7.13 -2.02
N SER A 151 2.47 7.44 -1.24
CA SER A 151 3.78 7.85 -1.76
C SER A 151 4.55 6.70 -2.43
N GLY A 152 4.47 5.49 -1.88
CA GLY A 152 5.18 4.31 -2.41
C GLY A 152 4.57 3.84 -3.73
N LEU A 153 3.24 3.88 -3.84
CA LEU A 153 2.53 3.53 -5.07
C LEU A 153 2.56 4.62 -6.14
N GLY A 154 3.15 5.79 -5.86
CA GLY A 154 3.24 6.90 -6.82
C GLY A 154 1.94 7.69 -7.00
N MET A 155 0.97 7.52 -6.10
CA MET A 155 -0.41 8.03 -6.22
C MET A 155 -0.59 9.51 -5.85
N LYS A 156 0.50 10.26 -5.68
CA LYS A 156 0.49 11.69 -5.40
C LYS A 156 1.66 12.42 -6.07
N PRO A 157 1.57 13.75 -6.26
CA PRO A 157 2.72 14.55 -6.65
C PRO A 157 3.87 14.42 -5.64
N ASN A 158 5.11 14.44 -6.14
CA ASN A 158 6.32 14.29 -5.32
C ASN A 158 6.33 13.00 -4.48
N SER A 159 5.79 11.91 -5.04
CA SER A 159 5.94 10.55 -4.51
C SER A 159 7.40 10.14 -4.38
N ASN A 160 7.64 9.12 -3.55
CA ASN A 160 8.96 8.53 -3.34
C ASN A 160 9.56 8.11 -4.68
N MET A 161 10.88 8.22 -4.79
CA MET A 161 11.61 7.54 -5.85
C MET A 161 11.66 6.07 -5.47
N GLU A 162 11.05 5.22 -6.29
CA GLU A 162 10.96 3.78 -6.07
C GLU A 162 11.52 3.08 -7.31
N LEU A 163 11.88 1.81 -7.20
CA LEU A 163 12.27 1.00 -8.36
C LEU A 163 11.56 -0.33 -8.29
N ASN A 164 10.80 -0.64 -9.34
CA ASN A 164 10.03 -1.86 -9.41
C ASN A 164 10.17 -2.50 -10.79
N LEU A 165 10.21 -3.83 -10.82
CA LEU A 165 10.17 -4.65 -12.01
C LEU A 165 8.80 -5.32 -12.10
N VAL A 166 8.15 -5.15 -13.24
CA VAL A 166 6.94 -5.86 -13.63
C VAL A 166 7.33 -7.08 -14.46
N THR A 167 6.69 -8.22 -14.20
CA THR A 167 6.81 -9.44 -15.00
C THR A 167 5.46 -10.12 -15.13
N GLU A 168 5.16 -10.64 -16.33
CA GLU A 168 3.97 -11.44 -16.63
C GLU A 168 4.35 -12.91 -16.92
N ASN A 169 5.62 -13.26 -16.67
CA ASN A 169 6.13 -14.58 -17.01
C ASN A 169 5.68 -15.61 -15.97
N THR A 170 4.81 -16.53 -16.37
CA THR A 170 4.22 -17.58 -15.51
C THR A 170 5.28 -18.47 -14.84
N SER A 171 6.49 -18.61 -15.41
CA SER A 171 7.58 -19.37 -14.79
C SER A 171 8.25 -18.65 -13.61
N THR A 172 8.03 -17.34 -13.47
CA THR A 172 8.65 -16.50 -12.42
C THR A 172 7.65 -16.12 -11.33
N VAL A 173 6.34 -16.24 -11.58
CA VAL A 173 5.27 -15.80 -10.66
C VAL A 173 4.69 -16.94 -9.81
N LYS A 174 4.86 -18.21 -10.22
CA LYS A 174 4.35 -19.39 -9.50
C LYS A 174 5.11 -19.71 -8.22
#